data_AF-A0A6A7LHY6-F1
#
_entry.id   AF-A0A6A7LHY6-F1
#
_cell.length_a   1.000
_cell.length_b   1.000
_cell.length_c   1.000
_cell.angle_alpha   90.00
_cell.angle_beta   90.00
_cell.angle_gamma   90.00
#
_symmetry.space_group_name_H-M   'P 1'
#
loop_
_entity.id
_entity.type
_entity.pdbx_description
1 polymer ?
#
loop_
_entity_poly.entity_id
_entity_poly.type
_entity_poly.pdbx_seq_one_letter_code
_entity_poly.pdbx_strand_id
1 'polypeptide(L)'
;MDLIANQIIKKNPDLATDKYNIFILNNATGVCYITNSSPQYISGHLRLRGKNNGEYPYGFKEGLLELFGRCTTSHGAIEVCSGEIMEDLNLITVDINPSKNPTHVLDAQILPDKWSNRFDRWHCDPPYSEKAAKEMYQTVMPSIPKLLTEGARITKAGGLLFLLLGAKNMQWYPSSLIRI
;
A
#
# COMPACT_ATOMS: atom_id res chain seq x y z
N MET A 1 3.45 25.05 -4.48
CA MET A 1 3.63 23.61 -4.23
C MET A 1 2.94 23.31 -2.90
N ASP A 2 1.68 23.76 -2.71
CA ASP A 2 1.17 24.10 -1.35
C ASP A 2 -0.32 23.83 -1.10
N LEU A 3 -0.98 23.03 -1.93
CA LEU A 3 -2.40 22.69 -1.71
C LEU A 3 -2.60 21.50 -0.77
N ILE A 4 -1.65 20.55 -0.71
CA ILE A 4 -1.77 19.33 0.10
C ILE A 4 -1.44 19.62 1.58
N ALA A 5 -0.48 20.51 1.85
CA ALA A 5 -0.04 20.82 3.22
C ALA A 5 -1.16 21.43 4.08
N ASN A 6 -2.04 22.24 3.49
CA ASN A 6 -3.05 22.98 4.24
C ASN A 6 -4.36 22.22 4.51
N GLN A 7 -4.63 21.11 3.83
CA GLN A 7 -5.86 20.33 4.04
C GLN A 7 -5.69 19.18 5.05
N ILE A 8 -4.47 18.67 5.24
CA ILE A 8 -4.20 17.59 6.20
C ILE A 8 -4.12 18.14 7.64
N ILE A 9 -3.86 19.44 7.81
CA ILE A 9 -3.73 20.09 9.11
C ILE A 9 -5.11 20.51 9.64
N LYS A 10 -5.79 19.56 10.32
CA LYS A 10 -6.67 19.74 11.50
C LYS A 10 -7.82 18.74 11.50
N LYS A 11 -7.55 17.53 12.00
CA LYS A 11 -8.52 16.79 12.84
C LYS A 11 -7.73 16.08 13.95
N ASN A 12 -7.88 16.60 15.17
CA ASN A 12 -7.22 16.25 16.44
C ASN A 12 -5.84 16.87 16.71
N PRO A 13 -5.78 18.15 17.12
CA PRO A 13 -4.58 18.73 17.69
C PRO A 13 -4.43 18.23 19.13
N ASP A 14 -3.37 17.47 19.44
CA ASP A 14 -2.80 17.44 20.80
C ASP A 14 -1.45 16.71 20.93
N LEU A 15 -0.83 16.21 19.84
CA LEU A 15 0.51 15.57 19.93
C LEU A 15 1.46 15.94 18.79
N ALA A 16 1.31 17.12 18.18
CA ALA A 16 2.36 17.67 17.35
C ALA A 16 3.54 18.06 18.26
N THR A 17 4.66 17.37 18.12
CA THR A 17 5.93 17.80 18.74
C THR A 17 6.77 18.47 17.67
N ASP A 18 7.78 19.25 18.03
CA ASP A 18 8.69 19.92 17.09
C ASP A 18 9.37 18.96 16.08
N LYS A 19 9.28 17.64 16.27
CA LYS A 19 9.87 16.61 15.42
C LYS A 19 8.88 15.84 14.55
N TYR A 20 7.58 15.84 14.90
CA TYR A 20 6.60 14.93 14.32
C TYR A 20 5.24 15.61 14.09
N ASN A 21 4.71 15.47 12.87
CA ASN A 21 3.32 15.77 12.57
C ASN A 21 2.48 14.51 12.70
N ILE A 22 1.64 14.39 13.73
CA ILE A 22 0.85 13.19 14.05
C ILE A 22 -0.57 13.30 13.49
N PHE A 23 -1.08 12.22 12.91
CA PHE A 23 -2.46 12.11 12.41
C PHE A 23 -3.11 10.81 12.89
N ILE A 24 -4.41 10.89 13.20
CA ILE A 24 -5.25 9.76 13.59
C ILE A 24 -6.23 9.48 12.45
N LEU A 25 -6.30 8.22 12.02
CA LEU A 25 -7.25 7.78 10.99
C LEU A 25 -8.53 7.27 11.64
N ASN A 26 -9.68 7.60 11.05
CA ASN A 26 -10.98 7.18 11.59
C ASN A 26 -11.19 5.66 11.50
N ASN A 27 -10.55 5.02 10.52
CA ASN A 27 -10.72 3.60 10.20
C ASN A 27 -9.55 2.70 10.68
N ALA A 28 -8.59 3.25 11.41
CA ALA A 28 -7.44 2.50 11.92
C ALA A 28 -7.16 2.85 13.38
N THR A 29 -6.67 1.88 14.15
CA THR A 29 -6.12 2.15 15.49
C THR A 29 -4.62 2.34 15.34
N GLY A 30 -4.10 3.53 15.59
CA GLY A 30 -2.68 3.77 15.39
C GLY A 30 -2.30 5.23 15.26
N VAL A 31 -1.03 5.45 14.96
CA VAL A 31 -0.45 6.78 14.76
C VAL A 31 0.32 6.78 13.44
N CYS A 32 -0.04 7.69 12.55
CA CYS A 32 0.81 8.11 11.44
C CYS A 32 1.56 9.37 11.85
N TYR A 33 2.82 9.48 11.43
CA TYR A 33 3.63 10.65 11.61
C TYR A 33 4.54 10.95 10.41
N ILE A 34 4.80 12.24 10.19
CA ILE A 34 5.84 12.72 9.27
C ILE A 34 6.95 13.33 10.11
N THR A 35 8.21 12.98 9.81
CA THR A 35 9.37 13.57 10.47
C THR A 35 9.88 14.79 9.69
N ASN A 36 10.43 15.77 10.40
CA ASN A 36 10.99 16.96 9.74
C ASN A 36 12.20 16.64 8.85
N SER A 37 12.95 15.58 9.18
CA SER A 37 14.13 15.15 8.40
C SER A 37 13.77 14.33 7.16
N SER A 38 12.53 13.87 7.04
CA SER A 38 12.06 13.07 5.91
C SER A 38 10.61 13.42 5.58
N PRO A 39 10.33 14.69 5.22
CA PRO A 39 8.96 15.18 5.09
C PRO A 39 8.19 14.53 3.92
N GLN A 40 8.88 13.82 3.04
CA GLN A 40 8.29 13.06 1.92
C GLN A 40 7.78 11.68 2.33
N TYR A 41 8.03 11.23 3.56
CA TYR A 41 7.68 9.89 4.03
C TYR A 41 6.68 9.96 5.19
N ILE A 42 5.54 9.30 5.01
CA ILE A 42 4.59 9.05 6.09
C ILE A 42 5.00 7.73 6.76
N SER A 43 5.36 7.80 8.04
CA SER A 43 5.69 6.65 8.88
C SER A 43 4.56 6.40 9.87
N GLY A 44 4.50 5.22 10.48
CA GLY A 44 3.47 4.98 11.50
C GLY A 44 3.30 3.54 11.90
N HIS A 45 2.58 3.35 13.00
CA HIS A 45 2.04 2.05 13.40
C HIS A 45 0.53 2.11 13.23
N LEU A 46 0.03 1.55 12.14
CA LEU A 46 -1.38 1.37 11.91
C LEU A 46 -1.76 -0.08 12.22
N ARG A 47 -2.66 -0.28 13.19
CA ARG A 47 -3.41 -1.51 13.35
C ARG A 47 -4.77 -1.31 12.72
N LEU A 48 -4.95 -1.95 11.59
CA LEU A 48 -6.23 -2.01 10.91
C LEU A 48 -6.99 -3.21 11.45
N ARG A 49 -8.32 -3.11 11.60
CA ARG A 49 -9.11 -4.24 12.07
C ARG A 49 -9.22 -5.26 10.94
N GLY A 50 -8.54 -6.39 11.07
CA GLY A 50 -8.75 -7.52 10.15
C GLY A 50 -10.19 -8.01 10.25
N LYS A 51 -10.88 -8.10 9.11
CA LYS A 51 -12.15 -8.79 8.96
C LYS A 51 -11.99 -9.67 7.74
N ASN A 52 -12.37 -10.94 7.84
CA ASN A 52 -12.21 -11.97 6.81
C ASN A 52 -10.72 -12.31 6.51
N ASN A 53 -10.35 -13.56 6.73
CA ASN A 53 -8.97 -14.02 6.55
C ASN A 53 -8.55 -13.88 5.07
N GLY A 54 -7.40 -13.26 4.81
CA GLY A 54 -6.81 -13.16 3.47
C GLY A 54 -7.25 -11.94 2.65
N GLU A 55 -8.10 -11.07 3.20
CA GLU A 55 -8.44 -9.78 2.60
C GLU A 55 -7.63 -8.66 3.25
N TYR A 56 -7.56 -7.50 2.59
CA TYR A 56 -7.09 -6.29 3.25
C TYR A 56 -7.91 -6.03 4.51
N PRO A 57 -7.28 -5.51 5.58
CA PRO A 57 -8.01 -5.11 6.76
C PRO A 57 -9.19 -4.18 6.46
N TYR A 58 -10.24 -4.27 7.27
CA TYR A 58 -11.45 -3.45 7.10
C TYR A 58 -11.10 -1.96 7.12
N GLY A 59 -11.61 -1.22 6.13
CA GLY A 59 -11.37 0.23 6.00
C GLY A 59 -9.99 0.61 5.45
N PHE A 60 -9.20 -0.37 5.01
CA PHE A 60 -7.82 -0.14 4.58
C PHE A 60 -7.73 0.71 3.30
N LYS A 61 -8.50 0.37 2.27
CA LYS A 61 -8.50 1.13 1.00
C LYS A 61 -9.05 2.54 1.21
N GLU A 62 -10.03 2.72 2.08
CA GLU A 62 -10.56 4.01 2.50
C GLU A 62 -9.52 4.82 3.28
N GLY A 63 -8.73 4.19 4.14
CA GLY A 63 -7.62 4.83 4.84
C GLY A 63 -6.52 5.31 3.87
N LEU A 64 -6.19 4.51 2.86
CA LEU A 64 -5.28 4.95 1.79
C LEU A 64 -5.87 6.13 0.99
N LEU A 65 -7.19 6.14 0.77
CA LEU A 65 -7.87 7.26 0.12
C LEU A 65 -7.84 8.53 1.00
N GLU A 66 -8.06 8.41 2.30
CA GLU A 66 -8.01 9.51 3.26
C GLU A 66 -6.60 10.11 3.36
N LEU A 67 -5.57 9.26 3.40
CA LEU A 67 -4.16 9.68 3.51
C LEU A 67 -3.62 10.29 2.21
N PHE A 68 -3.95 9.70 1.07
CA PHE A 68 -3.27 9.99 -0.19
C PHE A 68 -4.18 10.60 -1.27
N GLY A 69 -5.44 10.91 -0.94
CA GLY A 69 -6.40 11.56 -1.83
C GLY A 69 -7.08 10.60 -2.81
N ARG A 70 -7.52 11.08 -3.98
CA ARG A 70 -7.98 10.24 -5.11
C ARG A 70 -6.89 10.17 -6.16
N CYS A 71 -6.87 9.11 -6.97
CA CYS A 71 -6.05 9.09 -8.18
C CYS A 71 -6.47 10.23 -9.12
N THR A 72 -5.51 10.81 -9.81
CA THR A 72 -5.69 11.96 -10.72
C THR A 72 -6.30 11.57 -12.06
N THR A 73 -6.29 10.28 -12.38
CA THR A 73 -6.75 9.72 -13.65
C THR A 73 -7.66 8.50 -13.42
N SER A 74 -8.61 8.27 -14.34
CA SER A 74 -9.28 6.97 -14.44
C SER A 74 -8.22 5.90 -14.70
N HIS A 75 -8.31 4.76 -14.00
CA HIS A 75 -7.25 3.74 -14.01
C HIS A 75 -5.89 4.24 -13.50
N GLY A 76 -5.88 5.27 -12.65
CA GLY A 76 -4.67 5.77 -12.01
C GLY A 76 -4.11 4.84 -10.93
N ALA A 77 -4.85 3.79 -10.54
CA ALA A 77 -4.37 2.76 -9.63
C ALA A 77 -4.17 1.43 -10.36
N ILE A 78 -3.14 0.70 -9.94
CA ILE A 78 -2.90 -0.69 -10.31
C ILE A 78 -2.79 -1.55 -9.04
N GLU A 79 -3.32 -2.76 -9.12
CA GLU A 79 -3.16 -3.80 -8.10
C GLU A 79 -2.52 -5.03 -8.75
N VAL A 80 -1.31 -5.37 -8.32
CA VAL A 80 -0.54 -6.51 -8.84
C VAL A 80 -0.52 -7.64 -7.82
N CYS A 81 -0.48 -8.89 -8.31
CA CYS A 81 -0.81 -10.05 -7.49
C CYS A 81 -2.23 -9.91 -6.92
N SER A 82 -3.16 -9.48 -7.77
CA SER A 82 -4.46 -8.96 -7.34
C SER A 82 -5.36 -9.97 -6.65
N GLY A 83 -5.19 -11.28 -6.91
CA GLY A 83 -6.12 -12.28 -6.41
C GLY A 83 -7.54 -12.04 -6.91
N GLU A 84 -8.54 -12.47 -6.12
CA GLU A 84 -9.95 -12.24 -6.43
C GLU A 84 -10.35 -10.81 -6.03
N ILE A 85 -10.58 -9.94 -7.01
CA ILE A 85 -11.00 -8.57 -6.76
C ILE A 85 -12.45 -8.36 -7.22
N MET A 86 -13.25 -7.75 -6.34
CA MET A 86 -14.58 -7.25 -6.68
C MET A 86 -14.45 -6.08 -7.65
N GLU A 87 -15.22 -6.12 -8.74
CA GLU A 87 -15.19 -5.17 -9.86
C GLU A 87 -15.11 -3.70 -9.40
N ASP A 88 -13.93 -3.10 -9.49
CA ASP A 88 -13.74 -1.65 -9.49
C ASP A 88 -13.33 -1.23 -10.89
N LEU A 89 -14.25 -0.55 -11.59
CA LEU A 89 -14.05 -0.09 -12.97
C LEU A 89 -12.89 0.91 -13.12
N ASN A 90 -12.34 1.47 -12.03
CA ASN A 90 -11.23 2.41 -12.07
C ASN A 90 -9.88 1.81 -11.65
N LEU A 91 -9.78 0.50 -11.49
CA LEU A 91 -8.58 -0.21 -11.07
C LEU A 91 -8.06 -1.12 -12.18
N ILE A 92 -6.77 -1.05 -12.50
CA ILE A 92 -6.13 -2.08 -13.32
C ILE A 92 -5.68 -3.20 -12.40
N THR A 93 -6.14 -4.41 -12.66
CA THR A 93 -5.73 -5.60 -11.90
C THR A 93 -4.80 -6.48 -12.73
N VAL A 94 -3.70 -6.93 -12.12
CA VAL A 94 -2.71 -7.83 -12.70
C VAL A 94 -2.53 -9.05 -11.82
N ASP A 95 -2.75 -10.21 -12.40
CA ASP A 95 -2.43 -11.49 -11.78
C ASP A 95 -1.84 -12.44 -12.80
N ILE A 96 -0.96 -13.34 -12.36
CA ILE A 96 -0.40 -14.38 -13.22
C ILE A 96 -1.39 -15.54 -13.39
N ASN A 97 -2.33 -15.68 -12.46
CA ASN A 97 -3.34 -16.73 -12.46
C ASN A 97 -4.63 -16.24 -13.16
N PRO A 98 -4.95 -16.75 -14.37
CA PRO A 98 -6.14 -16.31 -15.10
C PRO A 98 -7.45 -16.65 -14.40
N SER A 99 -7.49 -17.65 -13.51
CA SER A 99 -8.71 -18.02 -12.77
C SER A 99 -9.20 -16.92 -11.82
N LYS A 100 -8.36 -15.93 -11.53
CA LYS A 100 -8.65 -14.77 -10.71
C LYS A 100 -9.33 -13.64 -11.48
N ASN A 101 -9.53 -13.80 -12.79
CA ASN A 101 -10.17 -12.84 -13.70
C ASN A 101 -9.58 -11.41 -13.63
N PRO A 102 -8.25 -11.23 -13.67
CA PRO A 102 -7.66 -9.89 -13.66
C PRO A 102 -7.93 -9.15 -14.99
N THR A 103 -7.75 -7.83 -14.97
CA THR A 103 -7.77 -6.98 -16.18
C THR A 103 -6.69 -7.44 -17.17
N HIS A 104 -5.52 -7.82 -16.63
CA HIS A 104 -4.41 -8.35 -17.41
C HIS A 104 -3.81 -9.58 -16.74
N VAL A 105 -3.69 -10.67 -17.50
CA VAL A 105 -2.99 -11.89 -17.05
C VAL A 105 -1.50 -11.75 -17.38
N LEU A 106 -0.68 -11.33 -16.41
CA LEU A 106 0.75 -11.02 -16.60
C LEU A 106 1.58 -11.36 -15.34
N ASP A 107 2.88 -11.54 -15.51
CA ASP A 107 3.83 -11.56 -14.39
C ASP A 107 4.10 -10.13 -13.92
N ALA A 108 3.75 -9.84 -12.66
CA ALA A 108 3.97 -8.54 -12.04
C ALA A 108 5.45 -8.13 -11.92
N GLN A 109 6.37 -9.07 -12.12
CA GLN A 109 7.81 -8.82 -12.14
C GLN A 109 8.32 -8.32 -13.50
N ILE A 110 7.49 -8.35 -14.55
CA ILE A 110 7.83 -7.91 -15.91
C ILE A 110 6.58 -7.30 -16.57
N LEU A 111 6.30 -6.04 -16.26
CA LEU A 111 5.14 -5.31 -16.78
C LEU A 111 5.45 -4.61 -18.12
N PRO A 112 4.43 -4.29 -18.94
CA PRO A 112 4.67 -3.64 -20.24
C PRO A 112 5.46 -2.32 -20.12
N ASP A 113 6.45 -2.12 -21.01
CA ASP A 113 7.29 -0.92 -21.01
C ASP A 113 6.48 0.38 -21.12
N LYS A 114 5.39 0.32 -21.92
CA LYS A 114 4.44 1.42 -22.13
C LYS A 114 3.70 1.88 -20.86
N TRP A 115 3.86 1.18 -19.73
CA TRP A 115 3.26 1.56 -18.44
C TRP A 115 4.20 2.38 -17.55
N SER A 116 5.41 2.68 -18.01
CA SER A 116 6.34 3.53 -17.26
C SER A 116 5.71 4.89 -16.90
N ASN A 117 5.86 5.35 -15.66
CA ASN A 117 5.37 6.65 -15.15
C ASN A 117 3.88 6.89 -15.46
N ARG A 118 3.04 5.85 -15.32
CA ARG A 118 1.61 5.86 -15.68
C ARG A 118 0.68 5.97 -14.48
N PHE A 119 0.99 5.28 -13.39
CA PHE A 119 0.06 5.11 -12.28
C PHE A 119 0.31 6.10 -11.16
N ASP A 120 -0.74 6.60 -10.54
CA ASP A 120 -0.67 7.39 -9.30
C ASP A 120 -0.44 6.47 -8.09
N ARG A 121 -0.87 5.21 -8.18
CA ARG A 121 -0.76 4.21 -7.11
C ARG A 121 -0.47 2.83 -7.62
N TRP A 122 0.42 2.14 -6.92
CA TRP A 122 0.71 0.73 -7.09
C TRP A 122 0.47 0.00 -5.77
N HIS A 123 -0.40 -1.01 -5.80
CA HIS A 123 -0.64 -1.91 -4.67
C HIS A 123 -0.14 -3.30 -5.02
N CYS A 124 0.51 -3.96 -4.07
CA CYS A 124 1.00 -5.31 -4.23
C CYS A 124 0.80 -6.11 -2.95
N ASP A 125 0.09 -7.23 -3.07
CA ASP A 125 -0.06 -8.22 -2.00
C ASP A 125 0.42 -9.59 -2.50
N PRO A 126 1.74 -9.79 -2.62
CA PRO A 126 2.28 -11.05 -3.12
C PRO A 126 2.14 -12.16 -2.06
N PRO A 127 2.21 -13.44 -2.46
CA PRO A 127 2.31 -14.53 -1.50
C PRO A 127 3.45 -14.31 -0.49
N TYR A 128 3.23 -14.69 0.79
CA TYR A 128 4.20 -14.45 1.85
C TYR A 128 5.20 -15.59 2.10
N SER A 129 5.02 -16.71 1.40
CA SER A 129 5.90 -17.88 1.50
C SER A 129 5.77 -18.74 0.25
N GLU A 130 6.79 -19.55 -0.03
CA GLU A 130 6.73 -20.56 -1.12
C GLU A 130 5.55 -21.52 -0.95
N LYS A 131 5.24 -21.89 0.29
CA LYS A 131 4.09 -22.75 0.61
C LYS A 131 2.78 -22.08 0.19
N ALA A 132 2.56 -20.81 0.59
CA ALA A 132 1.36 -20.08 0.20
C ALA A 132 1.28 -19.86 -1.32
N ALA A 133 2.41 -19.48 -1.95
CA ALA A 133 2.49 -19.32 -3.40
C ALA A 133 2.03 -20.60 -4.11
N LYS A 134 2.57 -21.76 -3.71
CA LYS A 134 2.27 -23.06 -4.32
C LYS A 134 0.86 -23.57 -4.00
N GLU A 135 0.47 -23.57 -2.73
CA GLU A 135 -0.75 -24.23 -2.27
C GLU A 135 -2.01 -23.38 -2.44
N MET A 136 -1.92 -22.05 -2.22
CA MET A 136 -3.08 -21.16 -2.27
C MET A 136 -3.22 -20.49 -3.64
N TYR A 137 -2.09 -20.03 -4.21
CA TYR A 137 -2.11 -19.22 -5.42
C TYR A 137 -1.74 -20.02 -6.67
N GLN A 138 -1.18 -21.23 -6.51
CA GLN A 138 -0.68 -22.08 -7.60
C GLN A 138 0.40 -21.38 -8.44
N THR A 139 1.26 -20.61 -7.79
CA THR A 139 2.35 -19.83 -8.39
C THR A 139 3.69 -20.14 -7.72
N VAL A 140 4.78 -19.67 -8.34
CA VAL A 140 6.10 -19.60 -7.70
C VAL A 140 6.16 -18.32 -6.88
N MET A 141 6.88 -18.35 -5.75
CA MET A 141 7.14 -17.18 -4.93
C MET A 141 7.79 -16.06 -5.77
N PRO A 142 7.18 -14.87 -5.89
CA PRO A 142 7.76 -13.79 -6.68
C PRO A 142 8.94 -13.14 -5.95
N SER A 143 9.85 -12.54 -6.73
CA SER A 143 10.96 -11.77 -6.19
C SER A 143 10.48 -10.38 -5.76
N ILE A 144 10.49 -10.11 -4.45
CA ILE A 144 10.12 -8.80 -3.89
C ILE A 144 10.92 -7.63 -4.51
N PRO A 145 12.26 -7.73 -4.68
CA PRO A 145 13.01 -6.67 -5.36
C PRO A 145 12.56 -6.40 -6.80
N LYS A 146 12.18 -7.43 -7.56
CA LYS A 146 11.68 -7.25 -8.94
C LYS A 146 10.32 -6.58 -8.95
N LEU A 147 9.42 -7.00 -8.05
CA LEU A 147 8.10 -6.37 -7.89
C LEU A 147 8.24 -4.88 -7.55
N LEU A 148 9.12 -4.53 -6.60
CA LEU A 148 9.37 -3.14 -6.23
C LEU A 148 10.00 -2.34 -7.39
N THR A 149 10.92 -2.95 -8.14
CA THR A 149 11.55 -2.30 -9.31
C THR A 149 10.51 -1.96 -10.37
N GLU A 150 9.64 -2.91 -10.70
CA GLU A 150 8.55 -2.68 -11.66
C GLU A 150 7.52 -1.69 -11.13
N GLY A 151 7.11 -1.82 -9.87
CA GLY A 151 6.22 -0.87 -9.20
C GLY A 151 6.76 0.55 -9.21
N ALA A 152 8.07 0.74 -9.01
CA ALA A 152 8.72 2.05 -9.07
C ALA A 152 8.76 2.61 -10.49
N ARG A 153 9.01 1.75 -11.49
CA ARG A 153 9.07 2.14 -12.90
C ARG A 153 7.71 2.63 -13.41
N ILE A 154 6.63 1.94 -13.07
CA ILE A 154 5.29 2.24 -13.61
C ILE A 154 4.55 3.33 -12.83
N THR A 155 4.96 3.60 -11.58
CA THR A 155 4.38 4.66 -10.76
C THR A 155 4.96 6.02 -11.16
N LYS A 156 4.12 7.06 -11.16
CA LYS A 156 4.55 8.42 -11.43
C LYS A 156 5.49 8.94 -10.35
N ALA A 157 6.35 9.90 -10.69
CA ALA A 157 7.05 10.69 -9.69
C ALA A 157 6.04 11.34 -8.72
N GLY A 158 6.19 11.09 -7.42
CA GLY A 158 5.24 11.53 -6.38
C GLY A 158 4.03 10.61 -6.19
N GLY A 159 3.91 9.53 -6.95
CA GLY A 159 2.91 8.48 -6.74
C GLY A 159 3.26 7.56 -5.56
N LEU A 160 2.30 6.73 -5.16
CA LEU A 160 2.41 5.86 -3.99
C LEU A 160 2.70 4.41 -4.39
N LEU A 161 3.70 3.81 -3.76
CA LEU A 161 3.90 2.36 -3.77
C LEU A 161 3.46 1.79 -2.43
N PHE A 162 2.60 0.78 -2.48
CA PHE A 162 2.18 0.01 -1.34
C PHE A 162 2.47 -1.47 -1.57
N LEU A 163 3.25 -2.05 -0.66
CA LEU A 163 3.60 -3.46 -0.66
C LEU A 163 3.21 -4.06 0.68
N LEU A 164 2.29 -5.02 0.66
CA LEU A 164 1.98 -5.82 1.83
C LEU A 164 2.98 -6.98 1.90
N LEU A 165 3.66 -7.11 3.03
CA LEU A 165 4.57 -8.22 3.29
C LEU A 165 4.06 -8.99 4.50
N GLY A 166 4.19 -10.32 4.44
CA GLY A 166 3.91 -11.18 5.58
C GLY A 166 4.68 -10.72 6.81
N ALA A 167 4.04 -10.83 7.98
CA ALA A 167 4.63 -10.40 9.23
C ALA A 167 5.90 -11.20 9.57
N LYS A 168 7.08 -10.71 9.19
CA LYS A 168 8.18 -10.72 10.16
C LYS A 168 7.87 -9.57 11.10
N ASN A 169 7.40 -9.89 12.30
CA ASN A 169 7.21 -8.92 13.38
C ASN A 169 8.55 -8.22 13.71
N MET A 170 8.97 -7.27 12.90
CA MET A 170 10.03 -6.33 13.23
C MET A 170 9.38 -5.13 13.90
N GLN A 171 8.90 -5.36 15.13
CA GLN A 171 8.60 -4.25 16.00
C GLN A 171 9.93 -3.68 16.46
N TRP A 172 10.37 -2.59 15.84
CA TRP A 172 11.42 -1.76 16.39
C TRP A 172 10.78 -0.78 17.37
N TYR A 173 11.16 -0.89 18.64
CA TYR A 173 10.76 0.05 19.67
C TYR A 173 12.03 0.58 20.35
N PRO A 174 12.05 1.86 20.75
CA PRO A 174 13.09 2.38 21.63
C PRO A 174 13.20 1.49 22.87
N SER A 175 14.43 1.24 23.33
CA SER A 175 14.72 0.37 24.49
C SER A 175 13.97 0.76 25.78
N SER A 176 13.40 1.95 25.83
CA SER A 176 12.68 2.51 26.98
C SER A 176 11.18 2.20 27.04
N LEU A 177 10.60 1.46 26.08
CA LEU A 177 9.15 1.16 26.07
C LEU A 177 8.85 -0.26 26.57
N ILE A 178 7.98 -0.36 27.58
CA ILE A 178 7.44 -1.62 28.11
C ILE A 178 6.24 -2.04 27.26
N ARG A 179 6.24 -3.29 26.79
CA ARG A 179 5.08 -3.90 26.13
C ARG A 179 3.97 -4.16 27.15
N ILE A 180 2.76 -3.77 26.81
CA ILE A 180 1.53 -4.27 27.43
C ILE A 180 1.13 -5.57 26.74
#